data_AF-A0A3B7LYD0-F1
#
_entry.id   AF-A0A3B7LYD0-F1
#
_cell.length_a   1.000
_cell.length_b   1.000
_cell.length_c   1.000
_cell.angle_alpha   90.00
_cell.angle_beta   90.00
_cell.angle_gamma   90.00
#
_symmetry.space_group_name_H-M   'P 1'
#
loop_
_entity.id
_entity.type
_entity.pdbx_description
1 polymer ?
#
loop_
_entity_poly.entity_id
_entity_poly.type
_entity_poly.pdbx_seq_one_letter_code
_entity_poly.pdbx_strand_id
1 'polypeptide(L)' 'MPVITVRELFEVAVENGNKVITFEAGEHDVDERVAEVAVNQLKVATLKAKGKQNESVSNAGTGKTTP' A
#
# COMPACT_ATOMS: atom_id res chain seq x y z
N MET A 1 -4.68 1.12 -8.23
CA MET A 1 -3.33 1.09 -7.62
C MET A 1 -3.14 -0.30 -7.03
N PRO A 2 -2.06 -1.02 -7.36
CA PRO A 2 -1.69 -2.26 -6.69
C PRO A 2 -1.33 -2.02 -5.22
N VAL A 3 -1.64 -3.01 -4.38
CA VAL A 3 -1.17 -3.06 -2.99
C VAL A 3 -0.02 -4.05 -2.93
N ILE A 4 1.11 -3.62 -2.37
CA ILE A 4 2.25 -4.49 -2.10
C ILE A 4 2.47 -4.63 -0.59
N THR A 5 3.00 -5.77 -0.17
CA THR A 5 3.51 -5.98 1.19
C THR A 5 5.03 -5.96 1.12
N VAL A 6 5.64 -4.90 1.65
CA VAL A 6 7.08 -4.67 1.71
C VAL A 6 7.65 -5.38 2.92
N ARG A 7 8.71 -6.17 2.71
CA ARG A 7 9.35 -7.00 3.75
C ARG A 7 10.54 -6.30 4.41
N GLU A 8 11.25 -5.49 3.64
CA GLU A 8 12.41 -4.72 4.09
C GLU A 8 12.39 -3.32 3.50
N LEU A 9 13.00 -2.37 4.22
CA LEU A 9 13.05 -0.97 3.78
C LEU A 9 13.78 -0.87 2.44
N PHE A 10 13.20 -0.13 1.51
CA PHE A 10 13.85 0.16 0.23
C PHE A 10 13.54 1.58 -0.25
N GLU A 11 14.34 2.04 -1.20
CA GLU A 11 14.17 3.33 -1.84
C GLU A 11 13.97 3.13 -3.35
N VAL A 12 13.10 3.94 -3.94
CA VAL A 12 12.88 3.93 -5.39
C VAL A 12 12.80 5.35 -5.93
N ALA A 13 13.49 5.55 -7.04
CA ALA A 13 13.40 6.78 -7.80
C ALA A 13 12.09 6.79 -8.59
N VAL A 14 11.28 7.82 -8.36
CA VAL A 14 10.02 8.09 -9.05
C VAL A 14 10.16 9.39 -9.87
N GLU A 15 9.11 9.75 -10.63
CA GLU A 15 9.09 11.00 -11.42
C GLU A 15 10.34 11.15 -12.33
N ASN A 16 10.73 10.07 -13.00
CA ASN A 16 11.91 10.01 -13.89
C ASN A 16 13.24 10.35 -13.19
N GLY A 17 13.38 10.02 -11.91
CA GLY A 17 14.61 10.27 -11.15
C GLY A 17 14.65 11.62 -10.43
N ASN A 18 13.60 12.44 -10.57
CA ASN A 18 13.53 13.74 -9.91
C ASN A 18 13.19 13.64 -8.41
N LYS A 19 12.69 12.48 -7.97
CA LYS A 19 12.30 12.24 -6.59
C LYS A 19 12.65 10.82 -6.17
N VAL A 20 13.12 10.66 -4.94
CA VAL A 20 13.32 9.36 -4.30
C VAL A 20 12.30 9.22 -3.17
N ILE A 21 11.66 8.07 -3.07
CA ILE A 21 10.72 7.75 -2.00
C ILE A 21 11.24 6.51 -1.27
N THR A 22 11.22 6.57 0.07
CA THR A 22 11.53 5.46 0.96
C THR A 22 10.25 4.76 1.37
N PHE A 23 10.24 3.43 1.29
CA PHE A 23 9.15 2.57 1.74
C PHE A 23 9.63 1.72 2.91
N GLU A 24 8.93 1.82 4.04
CA GLU A 24 9.17 0.96 5.20
C GLU A 24 8.49 -0.40 5.03
N ALA A 25 8.84 -1.38 5.87
CA ALA A 25 8.14 -2.66 5.89
C ALA A 25 6.66 -2.48 6.25
N GLY A 26 5.75 -3.11 5.52
CA GLY A 26 4.31 -2.93 5.69
C GLY A 26 3.53 -2.99 4.38
N GLU A 27 2.23 -2.68 4.46
CA GLU A 27 1.36 -2.61 3.27
C GLU A 27 1.35 -1.20 2.69
N HIS A 28 1.53 -1.11 1.37
CA HIS A 28 1.56 0.17 0.66
C HIS A 28 0.73 0.09 -0.63
N ASP A 29 -0.13 1.09 -0.83
CA ASP A 29 -0.73 1.38 -2.13
C ASP A 29 0.28 2.14 -2.99
N VAL A 30 0.65 1.56 -4.13
CA VAL A 30 1.71 2.09 -4.99
C VAL A 30 1.27 2.14 -6.45
N ASP A 31 2.06 2.81 -7.29
CA ASP A 31 1.86 2.75 -8.74
C ASP A 31 2.38 1.42 -9.32
N GLU A 32 1.99 1.12 -10.56
CA GLU A 32 2.37 -0.13 -11.22
C GLU A 32 3.89 -0.29 -11.42
N ARG A 33 4.62 0.81 -11.64
CA ARG A 33 6.08 0.77 -11.81
C ARG A 33 6.76 0.46 -10.49
N VAL A 34 6.32 1.08 -9.40
CA VAL A 34 6.84 0.80 -8.06
C VAL A 34 6.54 -0.64 -7.67
N ALA A 35 5.33 -1.15 -7.96
CA ALA A 35 5.03 -2.57 -7.72
C ALA A 35 5.94 -3.50 -8.53
N GLU A 36 6.15 -3.22 -9.82
CA GLU A 36 7.05 -4.00 -10.69
C GLU A 36 8.49 -4.01 -10.15
N VAL A 37 9.01 -2.84 -9.78
CA VAL A 37 10.36 -2.70 -9.23
C VAL A 37 10.48 -3.44 -7.88
N ALA A 38 9.56 -3.21 -6.96
CA ALA A 38 9.62 -3.79 -5.62
C ALA A 38 9.45 -5.32 -5.62
N VAL A 39 8.56 -5.84 -6.47
CA VAL A 39 8.23 -7.28 -6.51
C VAL A 39 9.19 -8.06 -7.42
N ASN A 40 9.43 -7.59 -8.65
CA ASN A 40 10.15 -8.38 -9.67
C ASN A 40 11.63 -8.07 -9.73
N GLN A 41 12.03 -6.81 -9.56
CA GLN A 41 13.43 -6.39 -9.68
C GLN A 41 14.18 -6.54 -8.35
N LEU A 42 13.72 -5.81 -7.33
CA LEU A 42 14.33 -5.79 -6.01
C LEU A 42 13.95 -7.01 -5.17
N LYS A 43 12.78 -7.61 -5.45
CA LYS A 43 12.23 -8.77 -4.71
C LYS A 43 12.07 -8.51 -3.21
N VAL A 44 11.86 -7.26 -2.83
CA VAL A 44 11.66 -6.83 -1.44
C VAL A 44 10.20 -6.83 -1.02
N ALA A 45 9.28 -6.94 -1.98
CA ALA A 45 7.84 -6.95 -1.73
C ALA A 45 7.12 -8.11 -2.42
N THR A 46 5.87 -8.34 -2.03
CA THR A 46 4.94 -9.25 -2.69
C THR A 46 3.66 -8.52 -3.07
N LEU A 47 3.05 -8.89 -4.21
CA LEU A 47 1.76 -8.33 -4.61
C LEU A 47 0.66 -8.94 -3.73
N LYS A 48 -0.16 -8.11 -3.10
CA LYS A 48 -1.34 -8.59 -2.39
C LYS A 48 -2.39 -8.96 -3.43
N ALA A 49 -2.83 -10.23 -3.43
CA ALA A 49 -3.93 -10.65 -4.27
C ALA A 49 -5.14 -9.73 -3.98
N LYS A 50 -5.83 -9.26 -5.03
CA LYS A 50 -7.15 -8.63 -4.88
C LYS A 50 -8.12 -9.68 -4.33
N GLY A 51 -8.07 -9.91 -3.02
CA GLY A 51 -9.19 -10.49 -2.31
C GLY A 51 -10.38 -9.58 -2.57
N LYS A 52 -11.54 -10.17 -2.91
CA LYS A 52 -12.81 -9.44 -2.94
C LYS A 52 -12.85 -8.56 -1.70
N GLN A 53 -12.92 -7.24 -1.88
CA GLN A 53 -13.03 -6.30 -0.78
C GLN A 53 -14.26 -6.73 0.03
N ASN A 54 -14.04 -7.33 1.19
CA ASN A 54 -15.06 -7.30 2.23
C ASN A 54 -15.03 -5.86 2.73
N GLU A 55 -15.84 -5.02 2.10
CA GLU A 55 -16.35 -3.80 2.72
C GLU A 55 -17.14 -4.21 3.95
N SER A 56 -16.48 -4.37 5.09
CA SER A 56 -17.11 -4.54 6.38
C SER A 56 -16.11 -4.23 7.48
N VAL A 57 -16.06 -2.95 7.88
CA VAL A 57 -16.30 -2.51 9.27
C VAL A 57 -16.84 -1.06 9.19
N SER A 58 -18.15 -0.83 9.08
CA SER A 58 -19.08 -0.49 10.18
C SER A 58 -18.53 0.44 11.27
N ASN A 59 -19.11 1.64 11.38
CA ASN A 59 -19.69 2.01 12.68
C ASN A 59 -21.03 2.73 12.49
N ALA A 60 -22.10 1.99 12.75
CA ALA A 60 -23.44 2.51 12.94
C ALA A 60 -23.56 3.02 14.39
N GLY A 61 -24.10 4.23 14.53
CA GLY A 61 -24.92 4.67 15.67
C GLY A 61 -24.27 4.78 17.06
N THR A 62 -24.16 6.02 17.54
CA THR A 62 -24.68 6.34 18.87
C THR A 62 -25.49 7.62 18.80
N GLY A 63 -26.81 7.48 18.79
CA GLY A 63 -27.67 8.56 19.23
C GLY A 63 -27.39 8.83 20.71
N LYS A 64 -27.20 10.09 21.06
CA LYS A 64 -27.49 10.57 22.41
C LYS A 64 -28.04 11.99 22.31
N THR A 65 -29.36 12.06 22.36
CA THR A 65 -30.08 13.26 22.78
C THR A 65 -29.82 13.55 24.27
N THR A 66 -30.17 14.78 24.67
CA THR A 66 -30.65 15.16 26.02
C THR A 66 -29.60 15.80 26.94
N PRO A 67 -29.97 16.74 27.85
CA PRO A 67 -31.24 17.49 28.01
C PRO A 67 -31.18 18.96 27.57
#